data_AF-A0AAN7R924-F1
#
_entry.id   AF-A0AAN7R924-F1
#
_cell.length_a   1.000
_cell.length_b   1.000
_cell.length_c   1.000
_cell.angle_alpha   90.00
_cell.angle_beta   90.00
_cell.angle_gamma   90.00
#
_symmetry.space_group_name_H-M   'P 1'
#
loop_
_entity.id
_entity.type
_entity.pdbx_description
1 polymer ?
#
loop_
_entity_poly.entity_id
_entity_poly.type
_entity_poly.pdbx_seq_one_letter_code
_entity_poly.pdbx_strand_id
1 'polypeptide(L)'
;MSYLAKILSRHGLPVIVLAAATEPRLTTEMPPRHPPGSLSPRQISQIHAHFIKTPQSHILNPLLGALTSSAAPLDALFLYNIMLRHPAAHNHYTFTYALKACSILQARHKGTEIHAGVLKSGHCSDVFIQNSLLHFYFLSNDVVSANRIFGSIQFPDVVSWTSLISGLSRCGFEREALDKFAAMDVEPNCATLVSILSACCGLWELNSGRAIHGYVLKNWRRVGVILWNAVLNLYVKCGFIWGARNLFTKMPERDVFSWTTMIGGYALSGFHKDSIELFQEMLQVGPEPNEATVVTALSACSSSGVTTSSEWVHTYLSSQRNIPINGPVGNALINMFVKCGNVGKAIGVFIDLQAKDVVSWSTIISGLAMAGRGNHALQLFSLMLVHGIPPDGVTFIGLLSACSHSGLINQGLMLYEAMDRVYGIQPQMQHYACVVDMYGRAGLLEEAEAFIRAMPVEADGSVWGALLNACKVHGDEVMFGLIRTGLVRSRSVSIGTLALLSNAYAGCEKWNDANRIRNDMRLAGLKKMAGSSRVEIRPMINI
;
A
#
# COMPACT_ATOMS: atom_id res chain seq x y z
N MET A 1 -1.03 -32.98 -17.01
CA MET A 1 -1.52 -33.95 -15.99
C MET A 1 -0.83 -35.31 -16.04
N SER A 2 -0.70 -36.01 -17.19
CA SER A 2 -0.02 -37.34 -17.22
C SER A 2 1.52 -37.30 -17.17
N TYR A 3 2.14 -36.19 -17.56
CA TYR A 3 3.60 -36.03 -17.57
C TYR A 3 4.19 -35.72 -16.18
N LEU A 4 3.49 -34.92 -15.38
CA LEU A 4 3.88 -34.56 -14.01
C LEU A 4 3.82 -35.76 -13.05
N ALA A 5 2.80 -36.61 -13.20
CA ALA A 5 2.66 -37.84 -12.42
C ALA A 5 3.81 -38.83 -12.64
N LYS A 6 4.38 -38.88 -13.86
CA LYS A 6 5.55 -39.71 -14.19
C LYS A 6 6.87 -39.17 -13.65
N ILE A 7 6.99 -37.86 -13.42
CA ILE A 7 8.19 -37.24 -12.85
C ILE A 7 8.19 -37.43 -11.32
N LEU A 8 7.04 -37.23 -10.68
CA LEU A 8 6.91 -37.35 -9.22
C LEU A 8 7.07 -38.80 -8.72
N SER A 9 6.63 -39.80 -9.50
CA SER A 9 6.84 -41.21 -9.16
C SER A 9 8.30 -41.67 -9.31
N ARG A 10 9.13 -40.97 -10.09
CA ARG A 10 10.55 -41.31 -10.27
C ARG A 10 11.44 -40.89 -9.10
N HIS A 11 10.94 -40.02 -8.21
CA HIS A 11 11.70 -39.47 -7.09
C HIS A 11 11.19 -39.88 -5.70
N GLY A 12 10.32 -40.91 -5.61
CA GLY A 12 9.95 -41.53 -4.33
C GLY A 12 9.11 -40.66 -3.38
N LEU A 13 8.48 -39.60 -3.87
CA LEU A 13 7.58 -38.76 -3.08
C LEU A 13 6.15 -39.36 -3.10
N PRO A 14 5.49 -39.51 -1.93
CA PRO A 14 4.16 -40.10 -1.87
C PRO A 14 3.13 -39.23 -2.58
N VAL A 15 2.50 -39.79 -3.61
CA VAL A 15 1.36 -39.22 -4.34
C VAL A 15 0.11 -39.42 -3.50
N ILE A 16 -0.18 -38.47 -2.60
CA ILE A 16 -1.47 -38.39 -1.94
C ILE A 16 -2.01 -36.97 -2.19
N VAL A 17 -3.24 -36.92 -2.69
CA VAL A 17 -4.04 -35.72 -3.03
C VAL A 17 -3.82 -35.14 -4.44
N LEU A 18 -4.44 -35.76 -5.45
CA LEU A 18 -4.80 -35.09 -6.71
C LEU A 18 -6.21 -35.51 -7.19
N ALA A 19 -7.12 -35.72 -6.24
CA ALA A 19 -8.53 -36.03 -6.51
C ALA A 19 -9.44 -34.96 -5.88
N ALA A 20 -9.32 -33.71 -6.32
CA ALA A 20 -10.28 -32.65 -6.01
C ALA A 20 -10.15 -31.48 -7.02
N ALA A 21 -10.28 -31.78 -8.31
CA ALA A 21 -10.41 -30.75 -9.34
C ALA A 21 -11.26 -31.28 -10.49
N THR A 22 -12.54 -31.50 -10.23
CA THR A 22 -13.56 -31.69 -11.28
C THR A 22 -14.81 -30.91 -10.89
N GLU A 23 -15.11 -29.93 -11.75
CA GLU A 23 -16.38 -29.22 -11.98
C GLU A 23 -16.86 -28.16 -10.97
N PRO A 24 -17.17 -26.93 -11.43
CA PRO A 24 -17.97 -25.99 -10.67
C PRO A 24 -19.41 -26.51 -10.66
N ARG A 25 -19.86 -27.03 -9.52
CA ARG A 25 -21.28 -27.26 -9.29
C ARG A 25 -22.01 -25.93 -9.43
N LEU A 26 -22.81 -25.81 -10.49
CA LEU A 26 -23.90 -24.85 -10.60
C LEU A 26 -24.75 -24.95 -9.33
N THR A 27 -24.52 -24.04 -8.39
CA THR A 27 -25.45 -23.78 -7.31
C THR A 27 -26.73 -23.29 -7.96
N THR A 28 -27.79 -24.07 -7.83
CA THR A 28 -29.17 -23.63 -8.05
C THR A 28 -29.37 -22.26 -7.42
N GLU A 29 -29.57 -21.25 -8.27
CA GLU A 29 -29.90 -19.88 -7.87
C GLU A 29 -31.18 -19.93 -7.01
N MET A 30 -31.02 -19.78 -5.70
CA MET A 30 -32.09 -19.21 -4.89
C MET A 30 -32.32 -17.78 -5.39
N PRO A 31 -33.58 -17.32 -5.52
CA PRO A 31 -33.84 -15.94 -5.90
C PRO A 31 -33.13 -15.01 -4.91
N PRO A 32 -32.55 -13.88 -5.37
CA PRO A 32 -31.76 -13.02 -4.53
C PRO A 32 -32.62 -12.57 -3.34
N ARG A 33 -32.20 -12.93 -2.13
CA ARG A 33 -32.80 -12.38 -0.91
C ARG A 33 -32.65 -10.86 -1.01
N HIS A 34 -33.78 -10.16 -1.02
CA HIS A 34 -33.82 -8.70 -1.00
C HIS A 34 -32.82 -8.17 0.06
N PRO A 35 -31.88 -7.28 -0.32
CA PRO A 35 -30.95 -6.72 0.65
C PRO A 35 -31.75 -6.00 1.74
N PRO A 36 -31.37 -6.13 3.03
CA PRO A 36 -32.06 -5.48 4.12
C PRO A 36 -32.05 -3.95 3.89
N GLY A 37 -33.25 -3.36 3.79
CA GLY A 37 -33.43 -1.94 3.49
C GLY A 37 -33.81 -1.60 2.04
N SER A 38 -33.95 -2.59 1.15
CA SER A 38 -34.55 -2.37 -0.18
C SER A 38 -36.07 -2.19 -0.11
N LEU A 39 -36.62 -1.35 -0.98
CA LEU A 39 -38.06 -1.13 -1.09
C LEU A 39 -38.74 -2.40 -1.60
N SER A 40 -39.72 -2.90 -0.85
CA SER A 40 -40.55 -4.02 -1.31
C SER A 40 -41.40 -3.60 -2.52
N PRO A 41 -41.78 -4.55 -3.40
CA PRO A 41 -42.68 -4.27 -4.53
C PRO A 41 -44.00 -3.60 -4.14
N ARG A 42 -44.52 -3.89 -2.93
CA ARG A 42 -45.71 -3.22 -2.37
C ARG A 42 -45.44 -1.76 -2.00
N GLN A 43 -44.31 -1.47 -1.36
CA GLN A 43 -43.91 -0.10 -1.04
C GLN A 43 -43.66 0.72 -2.31
N ILE A 44 -43.00 0.13 -3.32
CA ILE A 44 -42.82 0.73 -4.64
C ILE A 44 -44.18 1.07 -5.28
N SER A 45 -45.12 0.14 -5.24
CA SER A 45 -46.47 0.34 -5.79
C SER A 45 -47.26 1.41 -5.03
N GLN A 46 -47.11 1.49 -3.70
CA GLN A 46 -47.72 2.53 -2.87
C GLN A 46 -47.12 3.92 -3.14
N ILE A 47 -45.80 4.01 -3.28
CA ILE A 47 -45.10 5.25 -3.65
C ILE A 47 -45.57 5.71 -5.04
N HIS A 48 -45.65 4.79 -6.01
CA HIS A 48 -46.13 5.09 -7.36
C HIS A 48 -47.61 5.53 -7.37
N ALA A 49 -48.48 4.89 -6.57
CA ALA A 49 -49.90 5.25 -6.46
C ALA A 49 -50.13 6.61 -5.76
N HIS A 50 -49.32 6.91 -4.74
CA HIS A 50 -49.34 8.22 -4.07
C HIS A 50 -48.82 9.33 -4.99
N PHE A 51 -47.79 9.04 -5.79
CA PHE A 51 -47.19 9.96 -6.75
C PHE A 51 -48.15 10.41 -7.87
N ILE A 52 -49.01 9.51 -8.37
CA ILE A 52 -50.07 9.86 -9.33
C ILE A 52 -51.03 10.92 -8.75
N LYS A 53 -51.19 10.97 -7.42
CA LYS A 53 -52.10 11.90 -6.74
C LYS A 53 -51.46 13.24 -6.36
N THR A 54 -50.18 13.28 -6.01
CA THR A 54 -49.49 14.50 -5.54
C THR A 54 -48.00 14.55 -5.98
N PRO A 55 -47.68 15.10 -7.17
CA PRO A 55 -46.31 15.15 -7.68
C PRO A 55 -45.56 16.37 -7.13
N GLN A 56 -45.20 16.36 -5.84
CA GLN A 56 -44.47 17.46 -5.20
C GLN A 56 -43.03 17.05 -4.84
N SER A 57 -42.04 17.76 -5.39
CA SER A 57 -40.59 17.46 -5.27
C SER A 57 -40.05 17.49 -3.83
N HIS A 58 -40.60 18.36 -2.97
CA HIS A 58 -40.13 18.54 -1.59
C HIS A 58 -40.41 17.33 -0.67
N ILE A 59 -41.42 16.50 -0.99
CA ILE A 59 -41.76 15.30 -0.22
C ILE A 59 -40.83 14.13 -0.59
N LEU A 60 -40.38 14.08 -1.85
CA LEU A 60 -39.68 12.94 -2.41
C LEU A 60 -38.16 13.07 -2.36
N ASN A 61 -37.62 14.29 -2.41
CA ASN A 61 -36.17 14.51 -2.29
C ASN A 61 -35.58 14.01 -0.94
N PRO A 62 -36.25 14.17 0.22
CA PRO A 62 -35.80 13.56 1.48
C PRO A 62 -35.77 12.02 1.41
N LEU A 63 -36.78 11.40 0.78
CA LEU A 63 -36.82 9.95 0.57
C LEU A 63 -35.68 9.50 -0.37
N LEU A 64 -35.46 10.23 -1.45
CA LEU A 64 -34.36 9.99 -2.38
C LEU A 64 -33.01 10.08 -1.64
N GLY A 65 -32.79 11.14 -0.84
CA GLY A 65 -31.61 11.31 0.00
C GLY A 65 -31.41 10.17 1.01
N ALA A 66 -32.49 9.72 1.66
CA ALA A 66 -32.46 8.57 2.57
C ALA A 66 -32.07 7.28 1.85
N LEU A 67 -32.63 7.01 0.66
CA LEU A 67 -32.29 5.84 -0.15
C LEU A 67 -30.85 5.88 -0.67
N THR A 68 -30.31 7.07 -1.02
CA THR A 68 -28.89 7.18 -1.39
C THR A 68 -27.94 6.91 -0.24
N SER A 69 -28.39 7.11 0.99
CA SER A 69 -27.60 6.92 2.21
C SER A 69 -27.88 5.56 2.87
N SER A 70 -28.75 4.74 2.29
CA SER A 70 -29.10 3.40 2.77
C SER A 70 -28.27 2.32 2.08
N ALA A 71 -28.48 1.05 2.47
CA ALA A 71 -27.86 -0.11 1.82
C ALA A 71 -28.40 -0.39 0.40
N ALA A 72 -29.37 0.38 -0.10
CA ALA A 72 -30.02 0.17 -1.40
C ALA A 72 -30.03 1.44 -2.29
N PRO A 73 -28.86 1.97 -2.70
CA PRO A 73 -28.78 3.15 -3.57
C PRO A 73 -29.36 2.92 -4.98
N LEU A 74 -29.59 1.67 -5.39
CA LEU A 74 -30.29 1.33 -6.63
C LEU A 74 -31.77 1.78 -6.60
N ASP A 75 -32.42 1.68 -5.44
CA ASP A 75 -33.81 2.09 -5.27
C ASP A 75 -33.97 3.61 -5.40
N ALA A 76 -32.91 4.37 -5.07
CA ALA A 76 -32.86 5.81 -5.33
C ALA A 76 -32.91 6.10 -6.84
N LEU A 77 -32.18 5.35 -7.67
CA LEU A 77 -32.22 5.52 -9.14
C LEU A 77 -33.57 5.11 -9.73
N PHE A 78 -34.23 4.11 -9.14
CA PHE A 78 -35.58 3.73 -9.53
C PHE A 78 -36.59 4.85 -9.22
N LEU A 79 -36.55 5.40 -8.01
CA LEU A 79 -37.38 6.53 -7.60
C LEU A 79 -37.10 7.77 -8.46
N TYR A 80 -35.84 8.04 -8.77
CA TYR A 80 -35.43 9.11 -9.68
C TYR A 80 -36.09 8.99 -11.07
N ASN A 81 -36.08 7.79 -11.67
CA ASN A 81 -36.71 7.57 -12.98
C ASN A 81 -38.22 7.80 -12.95
N ILE A 82 -38.89 7.53 -11.82
CA ILE A 82 -40.31 7.85 -11.63
C ILE A 82 -40.49 9.38 -11.56
N MET A 83 -39.66 10.07 -10.78
CA MET A 83 -39.71 11.53 -10.64
C MET A 83 -39.47 12.25 -11.98
N LEU A 84 -38.61 11.72 -12.85
CA LEU A 84 -38.36 12.28 -14.18
C LEU A 84 -39.58 12.31 -15.11
N ARG A 85 -40.61 11.48 -14.87
CA ARG A 85 -41.82 11.46 -15.71
C ARG A 85 -42.70 12.70 -15.53
N HIS A 86 -42.42 13.55 -14.53
CA HIS A 86 -43.21 14.74 -14.23
C HIS A 86 -42.29 15.97 -14.07
N PRO A 87 -42.40 16.98 -14.96
CA PRO A 87 -41.54 18.16 -14.93
C PRO A 87 -41.54 18.95 -13.61
N ALA A 88 -42.65 18.92 -12.86
CA ALA A 88 -42.78 19.59 -11.56
C ALA A 88 -42.09 18.83 -10.40
N ALA A 89 -41.63 17.61 -10.64
CA ALA A 89 -41.14 16.70 -9.60
C ALA A 89 -39.61 16.65 -9.48
N HIS A 90 -38.85 17.27 -10.38
CA HIS A 90 -37.38 17.26 -10.32
C HIS A 90 -36.77 18.67 -10.18
N ASN A 91 -35.81 18.81 -9.29
CA ASN A 91 -35.02 20.04 -9.08
C ASN A 91 -33.54 19.68 -8.84
N HIS A 92 -32.71 20.65 -8.45
CA HIS A 92 -31.29 20.38 -8.21
C HIS A 92 -31.05 19.24 -7.20
N TYR A 93 -31.79 19.18 -6.10
CA TYR A 93 -31.69 18.08 -5.14
C TYR A 93 -31.94 16.72 -5.78
N THR A 94 -32.91 16.61 -6.68
CA THR A 94 -33.21 15.35 -7.37
C THR A 94 -32.01 14.87 -8.20
N PHE A 95 -31.40 15.76 -8.98
CA PHE A 95 -30.24 15.42 -9.79
C PHE A 95 -28.99 15.14 -8.93
N THR A 96 -28.74 15.92 -7.88
CA THR A 96 -27.57 15.72 -7.00
C THR A 96 -27.62 14.39 -6.27
N TYR A 97 -28.77 13.99 -5.73
CA TYR A 97 -28.93 12.67 -5.10
C TYR A 97 -28.78 11.53 -6.12
N ALA A 98 -29.37 11.65 -7.31
CA ALA A 98 -29.22 10.62 -8.34
C ALA A 98 -27.76 10.45 -8.80
N LEU A 99 -27.01 11.54 -8.98
CA LEU A 99 -25.58 11.51 -9.28
C LEU A 99 -24.75 10.92 -8.14
N LYS A 100 -25.11 11.20 -6.88
CA LYS A 100 -24.49 10.57 -5.71
C LYS A 100 -24.73 9.07 -5.70
N ALA A 101 -25.94 8.61 -6.01
CA ALA A 101 -26.25 7.18 -6.15
C ALA A 101 -25.40 6.53 -7.26
N CYS A 102 -25.29 7.17 -8.42
CA CYS A 102 -24.43 6.70 -9.51
C CYS A 102 -22.96 6.63 -9.11
N SER A 103 -22.49 7.57 -8.30
CA SER A 103 -21.11 7.60 -7.80
C SER A 103 -20.82 6.44 -6.85
N ILE A 104 -21.74 6.13 -5.93
CA ILE A 104 -21.64 4.99 -5.00
C ILE A 104 -21.68 3.66 -5.76
N LEU A 105 -22.58 3.56 -6.74
CA LEU A 105 -22.77 2.36 -7.56
C LEU A 105 -21.74 2.21 -8.69
N GLN A 106 -20.88 3.21 -8.90
CA GLN A 106 -19.98 3.30 -10.06
C GLN A 106 -20.72 3.15 -11.42
N ALA A 107 -21.98 3.59 -11.47
CA ALA A 107 -22.86 3.44 -12.63
C ALA A 107 -22.60 4.54 -13.68
N ARG A 108 -21.47 4.45 -14.38
CA ARG A 108 -21.01 5.49 -15.32
C ARG A 108 -22.04 5.85 -16.39
N HIS A 109 -22.64 4.86 -17.04
CA HIS A 109 -23.64 5.08 -18.10
C HIS A 109 -24.88 5.81 -17.59
N LYS A 110 -25.36 5.46 -16.39
CA LYS A 110 -26.53 6.12 -15.83
C LYS A 110 -26.21 7.57 -15.42
N GLY A 111 -25.02 7.82 -14.89
CA GLY A 111 -24.60 9.18 -14.56
C GLY A 111 -24.46 10.08 -15.79
N THR A 112 -23.97 9.56 -16.92
CA THR A 112 -23.91 10.33 -18.18
C THR A 112 -25.31 10.55 -18.79
N GLU A 113 -26.23 9.59 -18.65
CA GLU A 113 -27.64 9.78 -19.00
C GLU A 113 -28.28 10.90 -18.18
N ILE A 114 -28.03 10.92 -16.86
CA ILE A 114 -28.50 11.98 -15.96
C ILE A 114 -27.92 13.33 -16.38
N HIS A 115 -26.62 13.42 -16.68
CA HIS A 115 -26.00 14.66 -17.16
C HIS A 115 -26.64 15.15 -18.47
N ALA A 116 -26.91 14.25 -19.43
CA ALA A 116 -27.64 14.62 -20.65
C ALA A 116 -29.07 15.11 -20.34
N GLY A 117 -29.74 14.53 -19.34
CA GLY A 117 -31.04 14.99 -18.84
C GLY A 117 -30.98 16.40 -18.23
N VAL A 118 -29.94 16.71 -17.45
CA VAL A 118 -29.70 18.05 -16.89
C VAL A 118 -29.54 19.09 -18.02
N LEU A 119 -28.77 18.77 -19.06
CA LEU A 119 -28.60 19.64 -20.23
C LEU A 119 -29.93 19.88 -20.96
N LYS A 120 -30.70 18.81 -21.23
CA LYS A 120 -31.98 18.90 -21.94
C LYS A 120 -33.08 19.61 -21.15
N SER A 121 -33.05 19.52 -19.83
CA SER A 121 -34.05 20.15 -18.95
C SER A 121 -33.73 21.61 -18.60
N GLY A 122 -32.59 22.15 -19.07
CA GLY A 122 -32.21 23.54 -18.84
C GLY A 122 -31.63 23.83 -17.45
N HIS A 123 -31.31 22.81 -16.65
CA HIS A 123 -30.75 22.97 -15.30
C HIS A 123 -29.21 23.04 -15.28
N CYS A 124 -28.57 23.19 -16.44
CA CYS A 124 -27.12 23.08 -16.57
C CYS A 124 -26.33 24.24 -15.92
N SER A 125 -26.98 25.36 -15.61
CA SER A 125 -26.39 26.50 -14.92
C SER A 125 -26.50 26.44 -13.39
N ASP A 126 -27.13 25.40 -12.84
CA ASP A 126 -27.26 25.23 -11.39
C ASP A 126 -25.95 24.73 -10.78
N VAL A 127 -25.32 25.55 -9.94
CA VAL A 127 -24.01 25.28 -9.33
C VAL A 127 -24.02 24.03 -8.45
N PHE A 128 -25.14 23.71 -7.77
CA PHE A 128 -25.23 22.50 -6.95
C PHE A 128 -25.20 21.22 -7.80
N ILE A 129 -25.85 21.27 -8.97
CA ILE A 129 -25.81 20.17 -9.95
C ILE A 129 -24.41 20.08 -10.56
N GLN A 130 -23.81 21.21 -10.95
CA GLN A 130 -22.45 21.25 -11.50
C GLN A 130 -21.42 20.68 -10.51
N ASN A 131 -21.51 21.02 -9.22
CA ASN A 131 -20.66 20.48 -8.17
C ASN A 131 -20.84 18.96 -8.00
N SER A 132 -22.08 18.46 -8.08
CA SER A 132 -22.35 17.03 -8.02
C SER A 132 -21.85 16.27 -9.26
N LEU A 133 -21.93 16.90 -10.43
CA LEU A 133 -21.35 16.37 -11.67
C LEU A 133 -19.82 16.32 -11.59
N LEU A 134 -19.16 17.36 -11.07
CA LEU A 134 -17.72 17.34 -10.83
C LEU A 134 -17.31 16.13 -9.99
N HIS A 135 -17.97 15.95 -8.84
CA HIS A 135 -17.72 14.81 -7.96
C HIS A 135 -17.90 13.46 -8.67
N PHE A 136 -19.00 13.30 -9.41
CA PHE A 136 -19.30 12.07 -10.18
C PHE A 136 -18.23 11.76 -11.24
N TYR A 137 -17.83 12.76 -12.04
CA TYR A 137 -16.86 12.55 -13.11
C TYR A 137 -15.46 12.26 -12.59
N PHE A 138 -15.05 12.94 -11.52
CA PHE A 138 -13.80 12.59 -10.86
C PHE A 138 -13.86 11.15 -10.34
N LEU A 139 -14.91 10.74 -9.61
CA LEU A 139 -15.02 9.36 -9.12
C LEU A 139 -14.99 8.32 -10.25
N SER A 140 -15.48 8.69 -11.43
CA SER A 140 -15.42 7.89 -12.67
C SER A 140 -14.06 7.97 -13.42
N ASN A 141 -13.06 8.64 -12.83
CA ASN A 141 -11.74 8.93 -13.39
C ASN A 141 -11.77 9.65 -14.74
N ASP A 142 -12.79 10.50 -14.98
CA ASP A 142 -12.99 11.28 -16.20
C ASP A 142 -12.68 12.76 -15.94
N VAL A 143 -11.38 13.04 -15.82
CA VAL A 143 -10.85 14.37 -15.48
C VAL A 143 -11.18 15.40 -16.56
N VAL A 144 -11.26 14.98 -17.82
CA VAL A 144 -11.57 15.88 -18.96
C VAL A 144 -12.99 16.42 -18.84
N SER A 145 -13.97 15.54 -18.60
CA SER A 145 -15.37 15.97 -18.43
C SER A 145 -15.55 16.84 -17.19
N ALA A 146 -14.87 16.50 -16.09
CA ALA A 146 -14.89 17.31 -14.88
C ALA A 146 -14.34 18.73 -15.13
N ASN A 147 -13.17 18.86 -15.77
CA ASN A 147 -12.58 20.16 -16.09
C ASN A 147 -13.49 21.00 -17.03
N ARG A 148 -14.18 20.35 -17.99
CA ARG A 148 -15.16 21.04 -18.85
C ARG A 148 -16.34 21.59 -18.04
N ILE A 149 -16.85 20.82 -17.09
CA ILE A 149 -17.94 21.27 -16.22
C ILE A 149 -17.47 22.45 -15.38
N PHE A 150 -16.28 22.37 -14.76
CA PHE A 150 -15.74 23.48 -13.97
C PHE A 150 -15.58 24.75 -14.82
N GLY A 151 -15.08 24.63 -16.05
CA GLY A 151 -14.96 25.75 -16.98
C GLY A 151 -16.30 26.36 -17.43
N SER A 152 -17.42 25.68 -17.19
CA SER A 152 -18.77 26.19 -17.47
C SER A 152 -19.43 26.91 -16.28
N ILE A 153 -18.82 26.85 -15.08
CA ILE A 153 -19.32 27.52 -13.88
C ILE A 153 -18.94 29.00 -13.97
N GLN A 154 -19.92 29.90 -14.03
CA GLN A 154 -19.67 31.35 -14.15
C GLN A 154 -19.06 31.95 -12.88
N PHE A 155 -19.53 31.49 -11.71
CA PHE A 155 -19.09 31.97 -10.40
C PHE A 155 -18.78 30.77 -9.50
N PRO A 156 -17.56 30.20 -9.58
CA PRO A 156 -17.20 29.04 -8.77
C PRO A 156 -17.17 29.37 -7.28
N ASP A 157 -17.95 28.66 -6.49
CA ASP A 157 -17.94 28.77 -5.04
C ASP A 157 -16.85 27.89 -4.41
N VAL A 158 -16.69 27.97 -3.09
CA VAL A 158 -15.70 27.14 -2.35
C VAL A 158 -15.92 25.64 -2.57
N VAL A 159 -17.17 25.20 -2.78
CA VAL A 159 -17.50 23.80 -3.03
C VAL A 159 -17.06 23.36 -4.43
N SER A 160 -17.23 24.22 -5.44
CA SER A 160 -16.75 24.03 -6.81
C SER A 160 -15.24 23.83 -6.84
N TRP A 161 -14.50 24.77 -6.24
CA TRP A 161 -13.05 24.70 -6.13
C TRP A 161 -12.58 23.48 -5.34
N THR A 162 -13.23 23.18 -4.21
CA THR A 162 -12.88 22.00 -3.39
C THR A 162 -13.11 20.70 -4.16
N SER A 163 -14.21 20.59 -4.90
CA SER A 163 -14.52 19.40 -5.72
C SER A 163 -13.51 19.21 -6.84
N LEU A 164 -13.07 20.30 -7.47
CA LEU A 164 -12.01 20.28 -8.48
C LEU A 164 -10.67 19.83 -7.90
N ILE A 165 -10.21 20.47 -6.82
CA ILE A 165 -8.89 20.22 -6.21
C ILE A 165 -8.81 18.81 -5.62
N SER A 166 -9.83 18.40 -4.85
CA SER A 166 -9.88 17.05 -4.27
C SER A 166 -9.99 15.97 -5.35
N GLY A 167 -10.74 16.25 -6.43
CA GLY A 167 -10.87 15.39 -7.59
C GLY A 167 -9.54 15.15 -8.31
N LEU A 168 -8.82 16.24 -8.64
CA LEU A 168 -7.50 16.18 -9.28
C LEU A 168 -6.48 15.45 -8.41
N SER A 169 -6.42 15.77 -7.11
CA SER A 169 -5.49 15.11 -6.18
C SER A 169 -5.77 13.60 -6.09
N ARG A 170 -7.04 13.17 -6.09
CA ARG A 170 -7.37 11.74 -6.05
C ARG A 170 -7.03 11.01 -7.36
N CYS A 171 -7.10 11.71 -8.49
CA CYS A 171 -6.77 11.16 -9.80
C CYS A 171 -5.25 11.18 -10.12
N GLY A 172 -4.40 11.60 -9.18
CA GLY A 172 -2.94 11.66 -9.38
C GLY A 172 -2.47 12.86 -10.22
N PHE A 173 -3.28 13.93 -10.28
CA PHE A 173 -2.92 15.20 -10.93
C PHE A 173 -2.58 16.25 -9.87
N GLU A 174 -1.66 15.92 -8.96
CA GLU A 174 -1.35 16.76 -7.80
C GLU A 174 -0.81 18.14 -8.17
N ARG A 175 -0.04 18.23 -9.26
CA ARG A 175 0.51 19.52 -9.73
C ARG A 175 -0.58 20.44 -10.25
N GLU A 176 -1.50 19.91 -11.06
CA GLU A 176 -2.66 20.68 -11.51
C GLU A 176 -3.54 21.11 -10.33
N ALA A 177 -3.68 20.26 -9.29
CA ALA A 177 -4.40 20.62 -8.09
C ALA A 177 -3.79 21.84 -7.37
N LEU A 178 -2.45 21.93 -7.31
CA LEU A 178 -1.73 23.10 -6.79
C LEU A 178 -1.95 24.35 -7.63
N ASP A 179 -1.88 24.23 -8.95
CA ASP A 179 -2.13 25.36 -9.86
C ASP A 179 -3.57 25.88 -9.71
N LYS A 180 -4.55 24.98 -9.56
CA LYS A 180 -5.95 25.35 -9.31
C LYS A 180 -6.16 25.96 -7.94
N PHE A 181 -5.48 25.47 -6.91
CA PHE A 181 -5.52 26.09 -5.58
C PHE A 181 -4.92 27.50 -5.59
N ALA A 182 -3.82 27.72 -6.31
CA ALA A 182 -3.21 29.04 -6.46
C ALA A 182 -4.11 30.04 -7.23
N ALA A 183 -4.94 29.54 -8.15
CA ALA A 183 -5.91 30.33 -8.90
C ALA A 183 -7.24 30.57 -8.16
N MET A 184 -7.43 29.94 -6.99
CA MET A 184 -8.66 30.06 -6.20
C MET A 184 -8.80 31.48 -5.64
N ASP A 185 -9.95 32.10 -5.90
CA ASP A 185 -10.27 33.49 -5.57
C ASP A 185 -11.21 33.62 -4.36
N VAL A 186 -11.64 32.51 -3.78
CA VAL A 186 -12.47 32.43 -2.58
C VAL A 186 -11.70 31.78 -1.42
N GLU A 187 -12.13 32.04 -0.19
CA GLU A 187 -11.45 31.49 0.99
C GLU A 187 -11.57 29.94 1.02
N PRO A 188 -10.44 29.20 1.12
CA PRO A 188 -10.48 27.74 1.16
C PRO A 188 -11.05 27.24 2.48
N ASN A 189 -11.82 26.15 2.41
CA ASN A 189 -12.33 25.47 3.60
C ASN A 189 -11.37 24.36 4.05
N CYS A 190 -11.70 23.72 5.18
CA CYS A 190 -10.89 22.63 5.75
C CYS A 190 -10.65 21.49 4.74
N ALA A 191 -11.68 21.10 3.98
CA ALA A 191 -11.57 20.03 2.99
C ALA A 191 -10.66 20.43 1.80
N THR A 192 -10.71 21.69 1.37
CA THR A 192 -9.78 22.23 0.36
C THR A 192 -8.34 22.11 0.84
N LEU A 193 -8.08 22.56 2.07
CA LEU A 193 -6.74 22.56 2.67
C LEU A 193 -6.19 21.16 2.89
N VAL A 194 -7.00 20.22 3.40
CA VAL A 194 -6.60 18.81 3.53
C VAL A 194 -6.28 18.19 2.16
N SER A 195 -7.09 18.48 1.14
CA SER A 195 -6.86 17.95 -0.21
C SER A 195 -5.56 18.48 -0.81
N ILE A 196 -5.28 19.77 -0.65
CA ILE A 196 -4.04 20.34 -1.20
C ILE A 196 -2.79 19.93 -0.42
N LEU A 197 -2.90 19.72 0.90
CA LEU A 197 -1.81 19.14 1.69
C LEU A 197 -1.53 17.69 1.27
N SER A 198 -2.56 16.91 0.93
CA SER A 198 -2.41 15.57 0.35
C SER A 198 -1.71 15.61 -1.02
N ALA A 199 -2.05 16.56 -1.88
CA ALA A 199 -1.35 16.78 -3.15
C ALA A 199 0.13 17.12 -2.94
N CYS A 200 0.44 18.02 -1.99
CA CYS A 200 1.83 18.31 -1.60
C CYS A 200 2.58 17.06 -1.09
N CYS A 201 1.90 16.17 -0.37
CA CYS A 201 2.48 14.89 0.05
C CYS A 201 2.83 13.99 -1.13
N GLY A 202 1.96 13.92 -2.16
CA GLY A 202 2.21 13.13 -3.37
C GLY A 202 3.41 13.63 -4.18
N LEU A 203 3.61 14.96 -4.19
CA LEU A 203 4.73 15.60 -4.89
C LEU A 203 5.99 15.79 -4.04
N TRP A 204 5.94 15.49 -2.75
CA TRP A 204 7.03 15.75 -1.78
C TRP A 204 7.40 17.25 -1.68
N GLU A 205 6.43 18.14 -1.93
CA GLU A 205 6.60 19.60 -1.99
C GLU A 205 6.45 20.24 -0.60
N LEU A 206 7.51 20.15 0.21
CA LEU A 206 7.52 20.68 1.58
C LEU A 206 7.30 22.20 1.64
N ASN A 207 7.82 22.95 0.67
CA ASN A 207 7.77 24.41 0.68
C ASN A 207 6.33 24.92 0.47
N SER A 208 5.62 24.37 -0.51
CA SER A 208 4.20 24.66 -0.74
C SER A 208 3.36 24.29 0.48
N GLY A 209 3.62 23.12 1.07
CA GLY A 209 2.96 22.69 2.29
C GLY A 209 3.22 23.59 3.51
N ARG A 210 4.45 24.11 3.67
CA ARG A 210 4.78 25.11 4.70
C ARG A 210 4.07 26.43 4.49
N ALA A 211 3.94 26.89 3.23
CA ALA A 211 3.19 28.10 2.91
C ALA A 211 1.71 27.93 3.30
N ILE A 212 1.11 26.77 2.99
CA ILE A 212 -0.26 26.43 3.40
C ILE A 212 -0.40 26.40 4.92
N HIS A 213 0.54 25.77 5.65
CA HIS A 213 0.53 25.78 7.11
C HIS A 213 0.66 27.20 7.69
N GLY A 214 1.52 28.05 7.12
CA GLY A 214 1.63 29.46 7.48
C GLY A 214 0.32 30.23 7.24
N TYR A 215 -0.37 29.96 6.12
CA TYR A 215 -1.70 30.50 5.86
C TYR A 215 -2.72 30.07 6.92
N VAL A 216 -2.74 28.79 7.31
CA VAL A 216 -3.62 28.27 8.38
C VAL A 216 -3.37 29.01 9.69
N LEU A 217 -2.11 29.14 10.11
CA LEU A 217 -1.74 29.84 11.35
C LEU A 217 -2.13 31.32 11.34
N LYS A 218 -2.05 31.98 10.18
CA LYS A 218 -2.34 33.41 10.03
C LYS A 218 -3.85 33.70 10.07
N ASN A 219 -4.66 32.86 9.43
CA ASN A 219 -6.07 33.17 9.18
C ASN A 219 -7.02 32.44 10.13
N TRP A 220 -6.65 31.28 10.69
CA TRP A 220 -7.57 30.42 11.43
C TRP A 220 -7.23 30.41 12.93
N ARG A 221 -8.14 30.94 13.76
CA ARG A 221 -7.96 30.98 15.23
C ARG A 221 -8.12 29.62 15.91
N ARG A 222 -8.99 28.76 15.39
CA ARG A 222 -9.23 27.40 15.89
C ARG A 222 -9.14 26.44 14.72
N VAL A 223 -8.17 25.55 14.78
CA VAL A 223 -7.91 24.53 13.75
C VAL A 223 -8.29 23.18 14.33
N GLY A 224 -9.17 22.46 13.63
CA GLY A 224 -9.63 21.13 14.05
C GLY A 224 -8.55 20.06 13.85
N VAL A 225 -8.65 18.96 14.60
CA VAL A 225 -7.68 17.85 14.58
C VAL A 225 -7.43 17.29 13.18
N ILE A 226 -8.44 17.25 12.31
CA ILE A 226 -8.33 16.75 10.93
C ILE A 226 -7.31 17.57 10.11
N LEU A 227 -7.37 18.90 10.19
CA LEU A 227 -6.45 19.76 9.45
C LEU A 227 -5.04 19.71 10.07
N TRP A 228 -4.93 19.63 11.40
CA TRP A 228 -3.63 19.41 12.04
C TRP A 228 -2.98 18.10 11.63
N ASN A 229 -3.77 17.02 11.56
CA ASN A 229 -3.34 15.72 11.09
C ASN A 229 -2.85 15.76 9.64
N ALA A 230 -3.50 16.54 8.76
CA ALA A 230 -3.05 16.73 7.38
C ALA A 230 -1.68 17.43 7.30
N VAL A 231 -1.47 18.49 8.11
CA VAL A 231 -0.17 19.20 8.17
C VAL A 231 0.92 18.31 8.80
N LEU A 232 0.57 17.55 9.85
CA LEU A 232 1.48 16.60 10.48
C LEU A 232 1.94 15.52 9.50
N ASN A 233 1.00 14.91 8.77
CA ASN A 233 1.28 13.91 7.75
C ASN A 233 2.16 14.47 6.62
N LEU A 234 1.92 15.71 6.18
CA LEU A 234 2.80 16.40 5.22
C LEU A 234 4.24 16.46 5.72
N TYR A 235 4.47 16.92 6.95
CA TYR A 235 5.82 17.05 7.49
C TYR A 235 6.50 15.69 7.65
N VAL A 236 5.77 14.67 8.10
CA VAL A 236 6.28 13.30 8.19
C VAL A 236 6.65 12.76 6.81
N LYS A 237 5.74 12.83 5.82
CA LYS A 237 5.98 12.29 4.48
C LYS A 237 7.12 13.00 3.76
N CYS A 238 7.28 14.31 3.94
CA CYS A 238 8.38 15.07 3.37
C CYS A 238 9.71 14.92 4.15
N GLY A 239 9.77 14.04 5.16
CA GLY A 239 10.98 13.77 5.95
C GLY A 239 11.36 14.87 6.94
N PHE A 240 10.51 15.88 7.16
CA PHE A 240 10.78 16.96 8.11
C PHE A 240 10.31 16.60 9.53
N ILE A 241 10.88 15.53 10.07
CA ILE A 241 10.42 14.89 11.32
C ILE A 241 10.49 15.80 12.55
N TRP A 242 11.49 16.68 12.63
CA TRP A 242 11.60 17.65 13.73
C TRP A 242 10.47 18.67 13.71
N GLY A 243 10.09 19.14 12.53
CA GLY A 243 8.92 20.01 12.36
C GLY A 243 7.63 19.30 12.71
N ALA A 244 7.50 18.02 12.31
CA ALA A 244 6.38 17.18 12.69
C ALA A 244 6.27 17.05 14.21
N ARG A 245 7.36 16.75 14.93
CA ARG A 245 7.34 16.65 16.41
C ARG A 245 6.95 17.97 17.06
N ASN A 246 7.53 19.09 16.62
CA ASN A 246 7.21 20.41 17.17
C ASN A 246 5.76 20.83 16.88
N LEU A 247 5.20 20.43 15.75
CA LEU A 247 3.77 20.62 15.47
C LEU A 247 2.94 19.74 16.41
N PHE A 248 3.26 18.45 16.47
CA PHE A 248 2.57 17.46 17.30
C PHE A 248 2.48 17.92 18.76
N THR A 249 3.58 18.38 19.36
CA THR A 249 3.59 18.88 20.75
C THR A 249 2.75 20.14 20.97
N LYS A 250 2.51 20.93 19.92
CA LYS A 250 1.67 22.14 19.97
C LYS A 250 0.21 21.91 19.61
N MET A 251 -0.14 20.74 19.07
CA MET A 251 -1.53 20.40 18.76
C MET A 251 -2.38 20.42 20.05
N PRO A 252 -3.50 21.17 20.08
CA PRO A 252 -4.38 21.23 21.24
C PRO A 252 -5.05 19.88 21.55
N GLU A 253 -5.44 19.16 20.50
CA GLU A 253 -6.07 17.85 20.57
C GLU A 253 -5.31 16.88 19.65
N ARG A 254 -5.15 15.64 20.10
CA ARG A 254 -4.46 14.57 19.36
C ARG A 254 -5.31 13.32 19.43
N ASP A 255 -5.73 12.85 18.26
CA ASP A 255 -6.47 11.60 18.13
C ASP A 255 -5.51 10.43 17.82
N VAL A 256 -6.05 9.21 17.76
CA VAL A 256 -5.27 8.00 17.43
C VAL A 256 -4.49 8.18 16.13
N PHE A 257 -5.03 8.92 15.15
CA PHE A 257 -4.35 9.20 13.89
C PHE A 257 -3.14 10.12 14.07
N SER A 258 -3.24 11.19 14.89
CA SER A 258 -2.11 12.07 15.21
C SER A 258 -0.94 11.28 15.77
N TRP A 259 -1.21 10.41 16.76
CA TRP A 259 -0.20 9.57 17.41
C TRP A 259 0.39 8.55 16.43
N THR A 260 -0.46 7.82 15.70
CA THR A 260 -0.03 6.81 14.72
C THR A 260 0.86 7.42 13.63
N THR A 261 0.49 8.60 13.12
CA THR A 261 1.27 9.31 12.09
C THR A 261 2.65 9.69 12.61
N MET A 262 2.75 10.18 13.84
CA MET A 262 4.03 10.58 14.43
C MET A 262 4.92 9.37 14.79
N ILE A 263 4.34 8.31 15.35
CA ILE A 263 5.04 7.03 15.62
C ILE A 263 5.59 6.46 14.31
N GLY A 264 4.75 6.38 13.26
CA GLY A 264 5.17 5.91 11.94
C GLY A 264 6.22 6.81 11.30
N GLY A 265 6.11 8.12 11.50
CA GLY A 265 7.11 9.06 11.02
C GLY A 265 8.49 8.85 11.63
N TYR A 266 8.56 8.61 12.94
CA TYR A 266 9.81 8.25 13.60
C TYR A 266 10.35 6.90 13.10
N ALA A 267 9.48 5.89 12.98
CA ALA A 267 9.86 4.57 12.48
C ALA A 267 10.48 4.63 11.07
N LEU A 268 9.83 5.33 10.13
CA LEU A 268 10.28 5.50 8.75
C LEU A 268 11.55 6.34 8.64
N SER A 269 11.76 7.28 9.57
CA SER A 269 12.94 8.14 9.60
C SER A 269 14.15 7.50 10.30
N GLY A 270 14.05 6.23 10.74
CA GLY A 270 15.14 5.51 11.43
C GLY A 270 15.24 5.78 12.94
N PHE A 271 14.37 6.62 13.50
CA PHE A 271 14.31 6.95 14.93
C PHE A 271 13.46 5.93 15.69
N HIS A 272 13.84 4.65 15.60
CA HIS A 272 13.01 3.55 16.10
C HIS A 272 12.80 3.60 17.62
N LYS A 273 13.79 4.06 18.38
CA LYS A 273 13.66 4.22 19.84
C LYS A 273 12.61 5.27 20.18
N ASP A 274 12.72 6.46 19.59
CA ASP A 274 11.76 7.55 19.78
C ASP A 274 10.34 7.13 19.34
N SER A 275 10.22 6.30 18.31
CA SER A 275 8.94 5.70 17.89
C SER A 275 8.31 4.85 18.99
N ILE A 276 9.09 4.00 19.67
CA ILE A 276 8.57 3.12 20.74
C ILE A 276 8.31 3.92 22.01
N GLU A 277 9.17 4.87 22.36
CA GLU A 277 8.96 5.78 23.49
C GLU A 277 7.68 6.61 23.29
N LEU A 278 7.41 7.08 22.06
CA LEU A 278 6.18 7.79 21.76
C LEU A 278 4.94 6.89 21.83
N PHE A 279 5.07 5.62 21.45
CA PHE A 279 4.00 4.64 21.63
C PHE A 279 3.73 4.38 23.12
N GLN A 280 4.78 4.29 23.95
CA GLN A 280 4.64 4.20 25.40
C GLN A 280 4.00 5.46 26.02
N GLU A 281 4.38 6.65 25.53
CA GLU A 281 3.75 7.93 25.90
C GLU A 281 2.25 7.90 25.58
N MET A 282 1.87 7.42 24.38
CA MET A 282 0.46 7.27 23.99
C MET A 282 -0.31 6.38 24.96
N LEU A 283 0.27 5.28 25.44
CA LEU A 283 -0.39 4.40 26.41
C LEU A 283 -0.61 5.04 27.79
N GLN A 284 0.17 6.06 28.14
CA GLN A 284 0.07 6.72 29.44
C GLN A 284 -0.90 7.90 29.43
N VAL A 285 -0.87 8.72 28.37
CA VAL A 285 -1.58 10.01 28.32
C VAL A 285 -2.44 10.19 27.07
N GLY A 286 -2.37 9.27 26.11
CA GLY A 286 -3.05 9.33 24.83
C GLY A 286 -4.33 8.47 24.77
N PRO A 287 -5.01 8.49 23.62
CA PRO A 287 -6.12 7.59 23.37
C PRO A 287 -5.63 6.14 23.21
N GLU A 288 -6.54 5.18 23.37
CA GLU A 288 -6.22 3.76 23.18
C GLU A 288 -5.71 3.50 21.74
N PRO A 289 -4.58 2.78 21.58
CA PRO A 289 -4.08 2.41 20.26
C PRO A 289 -5.05 1.51 19.51
N ASN A 290 -5.10 1.68 18.18
CA ASN A 290 -5.78 0.75 17.30
C ASN A 290 -4.77 -0.21 16.65
N GLU A 291 -5.29 -1.16 15.86
CA GLU A 291 -4.48 -2.11 15.08
C GLU A 291 -3.39 -1.43 14.24
N ALA A 292 -3.70 -0.32 13.56
CA ALA A 292 -2.74 0.39 12.73
C ALA A 292 -1.59 0.99 13.57
N THR A 293 -1.89 1.54 14.76
CA THR A 293 -0.88 2.04 15.69
C THR A 293 0.07 0.93 16.13
N VAL A 294 -0.47 -0.24 16.50
CA VAL A 294 0.33 -1.39 16.94
C VAL A 294 1.20 -1.92 15.80
N VAL A 295 0.66 -2.11 14.61
CA VAL A 295 1.43 -2.55 13.43
C VAL A 295 2.58 -1.59 13.16
N THR A 296 2.33 -0.29 13.30
CA THR A 296 3.36 0.75 13.15
C THR A 296 4.47 0.61 14.21
N ALA A 297 4.11 0.43 15.48
CA ALA A 297 5.08 0.19 16.55
C ALA A 297 5.90 -1.10 16.34
N LEU A 298 5.24 -2.20 15.93
CA LEU A 298 5.91 -3.47 15.60
C LEU A 298 6.91 -3.30 14.45
N SER A 299 6.57 -2.51 13.44
CA SER A 299 7.48 -2.22 12.33
C SER A 299 8.76 -1.50 12.77
N ALA A 300 8.64 -0.59 13.76
CA ALA A 300 9.77 0.12 14.37
C ALA A 300 10.66 -0.85 15.16
N CYS A 301 10.09 -1.77 15.95
CA CYS A 301 10.84 -2.84 16.61
C CYS A 301 11.56 -3.75 15.62
N SER A 302 10.90 -4.12 14.51
CA SER A 302 11.51 -4.99 13.49
C SER A 302 12.75 -4.35 12.84
N SER A 303 12.77 -3.02 12.76
CA SER A 303 13.85 -2.26 12.13
C SER A 303 14.97 -1.90 13.09
N SER A 304 14.68 -1.80 14.40
CA SER A 304 15.70 -1.57 15.43
C SER A 304 16.55 -2.81 15.72
N GLY A 305 16.00 -4.01 15.53
CA GLY A 305 16.64 -5.28 15.89
C GLY A 305 16.80 -5.49 17.40
N VAL A 306 16.26 -4.60 18.23
CA VAL A 306 16.41 -4.62 19.69
C VAL A 306 15.39 -5.57 20.31
N THR A 307 15.88 -6.59 21.01
CA THR A 307 15.04 -7.67 21.56
C THR A 307 14.18 -7.26 22.77
N THR A 308 14.58 -6.22 23.50
CA THR A 308 13.84 -5.74 24.69
C THR A 308 12.54 -5.05 24.30
N SER A 309 12.57 -4.16 23.30
CA SER A 309 11.38 -3.48 22.79
C SER A 309 10.39 -4.45 22.15
N SER A 310 10.87 -5.46 21.42
CA SER A 310 10.02 -6.50 20.84
C SER A 310 9.24 -7.29 21.89
N GLU A 311 9.91 -7.64 22.99
CA GLU A 311 9.30 -8.43 24.07
C GLU A 311 8.25 -7.63 24.82
N TRP A 312 8.53 -6.35 25.06
CA TRP A 312 7.59 -5.45 25.69
C TRP A 312 6.32 -5.27 24.85
N VAL A 313 6.44 -5.04 23.53
CA VAL A 313 5.25 -4.90 22.65
C VAL A 313 4.45 -6.20 22.60
N HIS A 314 5.12 -7.36 22.56
CA HIS A 314 4.43 -8.65 22.61
C HIS A 314 3.70 -8.86 23.94
N THR A 315 4.34 -8.54 25.06
CA THR A 315 3.72 -8.63 26.40
C THR A 315 2.51 -7.70 26.51
N TYR A 316 2.63 -6.48 26.01
CA TYR A 316 1.51 -5.55 25.91
C TYR A 316 0.37 -6.18 25.10
N LEU A 317 0.62 -6.69 23.90
CA LEU A 317 -0.40 -7.32 23.07
C LEU A 317 -1.10 -8.50 23.74
N SER A 318 -0.33 -9.39 24.39
CA SER A 318 -0.88 -10.52 25.13
C SER A 318 -1.75 -10.11 26.31
N SER A 319 -1.54 -8.90 26.86
CA SER A 319 -2.37 -8.33 27.93
C SER A 319 -3.66 -7.67 27.42
N GLN A 320 -3.76 -7.36 26.12
CA GLN A 320 -4.92 -6.66 25.54
C GLN A 320 -6.00 -7.64 25.07
N ARG A 321 -7.25 -7.42 25.51
CA ARG A 321 -8.40 -8.22 25.04
C ARG A 321 -9.04 -7.70 23.75
N ASN A 322 -8.83 -6.42 23.43
CA ASN A 322 -9.54 -5.75 22.33
C ASN A 322 -8.79 -5.78 20.99
N ILE A 323 -7.52 -6.19 20.98
CA ILE A 323 -6.69 -6.24 19.77
C ILE A 323 -6.30 -7.70 19.53
N PRO A 324 -7.02 -8.43 18.66
CA PRO A 324 -6.69 -9.82 18.38
C PRO A 324 -5.33 -9.92 17.68
N ILE A 325 -4.49 -10.87 18.11
CA ILE A 325 -3.25 -11.22 17.43
C ILE A 325 -3.61 -12.10 16.21
N ASN A 326 -4.15 -11.47 15.18
CA ASN A 326 -4.53 -12.10 13.91
C ASN A 326 -4.38 -11.10 12.76
N GLY A 327 -4.49 -11.56 11.52
CA GLY A 327 -4.42 -10.71 10.33
C GLY A 327 -3.19 -9.79 10.32
N PRO A 328 -3.34 -8.47 10.06
CA PRO A 328 -2.22 -7.53 10.02
C PRO A 328 -1.37 -7.48 11.31
N VAL A 329 -1.98 -7.53 12.50
CA VAL A 329 -1.24 -7.54 13.78
C VAL A 329 -0.39 -8.80 13.91
N GLY A 330 -0.99 -9.97 13.64
CA GLY A 330 -0.30 -11.26 13.68
C GLY A 330 0.88 -11.31 12.70
N ASN A 331 0.66 -10.86 11.48
CA ASN A 331 1.69 -10.80 10.43
C ASN A 331 2.83 -9.85 10.80
N ALA A 332 2.50 -8.67 11.34
CA ALA A 332 3.51 -7.71 11.82
C ALA A 332 4.32 -8.27 12.98
N LEU A 333 3.69 -9.03 13.89
CA LEU A 333 4.35 -9.64 15.04
C LEU A 333 5.30 -10.77 14.62
N ILE A 334 4.90 -11.61 13.66
CA ILE A 334 5.77 -12.64 13.06
C ILE A 334 6.99 -11.98 12.40
N ASN A 335 6.77 -10.99 11.54
CA ASN A 335 7.85 -10.27 10.85
C ASN A 335 8.82 -9.60 11.84
N MET A 336 8.28 -9.02 12.91
CA MET A 336 9.07 -8.40 13.97
C MET A 336 10.00 -9.43 14.63
N PHE A 337 9.46 -10.57 15.08
CA PHE A 337 10.29 -11.61 15.71
C PHE A 337 11.33 -12.20 14.75
N VAL A 338 10.98 -12.38 13.47
CA VAL A 338 11.91 -12.81 12.41
C VAL A 338 13.09 -11.83 12.31
N LYS A 339 12.82 -10.52 12.18
CA LYS A 339 13.88 -9.51 12.02
C LYS A 339 14.70 -9.28 13.29
N CYS A 340 14.13 -9.52 14.47
CA CYS A 340 14.87 -9.56 15.74
C CYS A 340 15.67 -10.86 15.95
N GLY A 341 15.67 -11.78 14.97
CA GLY A 341 16.43 -13.04 15.03
C GLY A 341 15.78 -14.13 15.90
N ASN A 342 14.58 -13.91 16.42
CA ASN A 342 13.87 -14.89 17.26
C ASN A 342 12.84 -15.68 16.44
N VAL A 343 13.35 -16.50 15.51
CA VAL A 343 12.49 -17.33 14.65
C VAL A 343 11.64 -18.32 15.43
N GLY A 344 12.09 -18.77 16.62
CA GLY A 344 11.31 -19.65 17.49
C GLY A 344 9.99 -19.01 17.94
N LYS A 345 10.03 -17.76 18.44
CA LYS A 345 8.80 -17.02 18.80
C LYS A 345 7.95 -16.69 17.58
N ALA A 346 8.58 -16.38 16.43
CA ALA A 346 7.85 -16.17 15.19
C ALA A 346 7.03 -17.41 14.78
N ILE A 347 7.60 -18.62 14.91
CA ILE A 347 6.89 -19.88 14.66
C ILE A 347 5.74 -20.07 15.66
N GLY A 348 5.96 -19.78 16.95
CA GLY A 348 4.92 -19.84 17.97
C GLY A 348 3.71 -18.97 17.64
N VAL A 349 3.96 -17.68 17.35
CA VAL A 349 2.90 -16.75 16.93
C VAL A 349 2.20 -17.25 15.67
N PHE A 350 2.95 -17.74 14.68
CA PHE A 350 2.38 -18.29 13.45
C PHE A 350 1.43 -19.46 13.73
N ILE A 351 1.83 -20.42 14.57
CA ILE A 351 0.99 -21.56 14.94
C ILE A 351 -0.30 -21.07 15.59
N ASP A 352 -0.21 -20.12 16.51
CA ASP A 352 -1.33 -19.59 17.29
C ASP A 352 -2.33 -18.74 16.47
N LEU A 353 -1.97 -18.29 15.26
CA LEU A 353 -2.90 -17.54 14.40
C LEU A 353 -4.14 -18.37 14.05
N GLN A 354 -5.32 -17.82 14.32
CA GLN A 354 -6.61 -18.45 13.99
C GLN A 354 -6.82 -18.55 12.47
N ALA A 355 -6.42 -17.53 11.72
CA ALA A 355 -6.50 -17.50 10.27
C ALA A 355 -5.13 -17.11 9.71
N LYS A 356 -4.61 -17.94 8.80
CA LYS A 356 -3.31 -17.74 8.16
C LYS A 356 -3.55 -17.36 6.71
N ASP A 357 -3.16 -16.14 6.35
CA ASP A 357 -3.22 -15.64 4.97
C ASP A 357 -1.87 -15.80 4.26
N VAL A 358 -1.82 -15.45 2.97
CA VAL A 358 -0.59 -15.55 2.14
C VAL A 358 0.58 -14.80 2.79
N VAL A 359 0.32 -13.67 3.46
CA VAL A 359 1.32 -12.85 4.14
C VAL A 359 1.89 -13.58 5.36
N SER A 360 1.06 -14.22 6.18
CA SER A 360 1.55 -15.00 7.34
C SER A 360 2.50 -16.13 6.91
N TRP A 361 2.16 -16.85 5.83
CA TRP A 361 2.96 -17.94 5.28
C TRP A 361 4.26 -17.44 4.64
N SER A 362 4.20 -16.43 3.79
CA SER A 362 5.38 -15.89 3.10
C SER A 362 6.37 -15.25 4.07
N THR A 363 5.88 -14.62 5.14
CA THR A 363 6.72 -14.02 6.19
C THR A 363 7.48 -15.09 6.97
N ILE A 364 6.82 -16.18 7.40
CA ILE A 364 7.49 -17.24 8.17
C ILE A 364 8.46 -18.06 7.29
N ILE A 365 8.11 -18.31 6.02
CA ILE A 365 9.00 -18.94 5.03
C ILE A 365 10.28 -18.10 4.85
N SER A 366 10.12 -16.79 4.66
CA SER A 366 11.25 -15.85 4.54
C SER A 366 12.08 -15.80 5.83
N GLY A 367 11.43 -15.86 7.00
CA GLY A 367 12.13 -15.89 8.28
C GLY A 367 12.98 -17.14 8.49
N LEU A 368 12.49 -18.32 8.07
CA LEU A 368 13.28 -19.54 8.06
C LEU A 368 14.44 -19.47 7.06
N ALA A 369 14.24 -18.87 5.89
CA ALA A 369 15.30 -18.62 4.92
C ALA A 369 16.42 -17.75 5.50
N MET A 370 16.07 -16.64 6.17
CA MET A 370 17.04 -15.76 6.84
C MET A 370 17.81 -16.47 7.96
N ALA A 371 17.17 -17.41 8.66
CA ALA A 371 17.80 -18.23 9.68
C ALA A 371 18.62 -19.41 9.13
N GLY A 372 18.79 -19.52 7.80
CA GLY A 372 19.51 -20.62 7.15
C GLY A 372 18.80 -21.97 7.19
N ARG A 373 17.50 -22.01 7.54
CA ARG A 373 16.69 -23.23 7.67
C ARG A 373 15.90 -23.53 6.40
N GLY A 374 16.57 -23.56 5.25
CA GLY A 374 15.93 -23.71 3.93
C GLY A 374 15.05 -24.95 3.78
N ASN A 375 15.48 -26.10 4.31
CA ASN A 375 14.64 -27.32 4.29
C ASN A 375 13.30 -27.14 5.02
N HIS A 376 13.29 -26.42 6.15
CA HIS A 376 12.06 -26.13 6.88
C HIS A 376 11.17 -25.13 6.13
N ALA A 377 11.77 -24.18 5.40
CA ALA A 377 11.02 -23.26 4.54
C ALA A 377 10.30 -24.01 3.41
N LEU A 378 10.95 -25.00 2.79
CA LEU A 378 10.32 -25.86 1.77
C LEU A 378 9.20 -26.75 2.35
N GLN A 379 9.36 -27.23 3.59
CA GLN A 379 8.30 -27.96 4.29
C GLN A 379 7.09 -27.07 4.58
N LEU A 380 7.31 -25.83 5.04
CA LEU A 380 6.22 -24.87 5.24
C LEU A 380 5.52 -24.49 3.93
N PHE A 381 6.26 -24.38 2.83
CA PHE A 381 5.63 -24.19 1.52
C PHE A 381 4.74 -25.37 1.13
N SER A 382 5.20 -26.60 1.35
CA SER A 382 4.36 -27.78 1.12
C SER A 382 3.08 -27.74 1.96
N LEU A 383 3.19 -27.33 3.22
CA LEU A 383 2.05 -27.18 4.12
C LEU A 383 1.10 -26.06 3.66
N MET A 384 1.63 -24.92 3.21
CA MET A 384 0.85 -23.82 2.63
C MET A 384 -0.05 -24.30 1.48
N LEU A 385 0.48 -25.15 0.59
CA LEU A 385 -0.27 -25.75 -0.51
C LEU A 385 -1.35 -26.72 -0.02
N VAL A 386 -1.06 -27.54 1.01
CA VAL A 386 -2.05 -28.44 1.62
C VAL A 386 -3.22 -27.65 2.25
N HIS A 387 -2.94 -26.48 2.81
CA HIS A 387 -3.97 -25.57 3.32
C HIS A 387 -4.75 -24.82 2.23
N GLY A 388 -4.44 -25.05 0.95
CA GLY A 388 -5.12 -24.39 -0.18
C GLY A 388 -4.81 -22.91 -0.30
N ILE A 389 -3.72 -22.43 0.31
CA ILE A 389 -3.29 -21.03 0.22
C ILE A 389 -2.36 -20.89 -1.00
N PRO A 390 -2.74 -20.11 -2.03
CA PRO A 390 -1.92 -19.98 -3.23
C PRO A 390 -0.66 -19.13 -2.93
N PRO A 391 0.52 -19.54 -3.39
CA PRO A 391 1.73 -18.74 -3.27
C PRO A 391 1.68 -17.50 -4.17
N ASP A 392 2.39 -16.47 -3.76
CA ASP A 392 2.61 -15.23 -4.52
C ASP A 392 4.11 -15.01 -4.79
N GLY A 393 4.45 -13.91 -5.49
CA GLY A 393 5.85 -13.57 -5.76
C GLY A 393 6.69 -13.41 -4.49
N VAL A 394 6.13 -12.88 -3.40
CA VAL A 394 6.84 -12.74 -2.12
C VAL A 394 7.18 -14.10 -1.53
N THR A 395 6.28 -15.07 -1.64
CA THR A 395 6.50 -16.46 -1.23
C THR A 395 7.69 -17.06 -1.99
N PHE A 396 7.77 -16.87 -3.32
CA PHE A 396 8.87 -17.38 -4.13
C PHE A 396 10.21 -16.70 -3.84
N ILE A 397 10.23 -15.39 -3.54
CA ILE A 397 11.44 -14.72 -3.04
C ILE A 397 11.94 -15.39 -1.75
N GLY A 398 11.04 -15.66 -0.81
CA GLY A 398 11.37 -16.36 0.43
C GLY A 398 11.96 -17.74 0.18
N LEU A 399 11.35 -18.53 -0.72
CA LEU A 399 11.82 -19.88 -1.06
C LEU A 399 13.16 -19.89 -1.79
N LEU A 400 13.34 -19.03 -2.79
CA LEU A 400 14.60 -18.92 -3.53
C LEU A 400 15.74 -18.45 -2.61
N SER A 401 15.46 -17.51 -1.70
CA SER A 401 16.41 -17.10 -0.67
C SER A 401 16.76 -18.24 0.28
N ALA A 402 15.78 -19.08 0.64
CA ALA A 402 16.01 -20.27 1.46
C ALA A 402 16.93 -21.27 0.75
N CYS A 403 16.70 -21.50 -0.54
CA CYS A 403 17.55 -22.34 -1.36
C CYS A 403 18.96 -21.77 -1.50
N SER A 404 19.09 -20.45 -1.69
CA SER A 404 20.38 -19.75 -1.73
C SER A 404 21.17 -19.93 -0.43
N HIS A 405 20.55 -19.67 0.72
CA HIS A 405 21.21 -19.74 2.02
C HIS A 405 21.53 -21.17 2.47
N SER A 406 20.81 -22.18 1.98
CA SER A 406 21.03 -23.59 2.31
C SER A 406 21.76 -24.37 1.21
N GLY A 407 22.21 -23.73 0.13
CA GLY A 407 22.93 -24.40 -0.97
C GLY A 407 22.07 -25.38 -1.78
N LEU A 408 20.75 -25.23 -1.77
CA LEU A 408 19.79 -26.13 -2.43
C LEU A 408 19.53 -25.69 -3.88
N ILE A 409 20.58 -25.67 -4.70
CA ILE A 409 20.55 -25.08 -6.05
C ILE A 409 19.48 -25.74 -6.93
N ASN A 410 19.49 -27.08 -6.98
CA ASN A 410 18.55 -27.84 -7.82
C ASN A 410 17.09 -27.56 -7.44
N GLN A 411 16.77 -27.55 -6.13
CA GLN A 411 15.43 -27.23 -5.65
C GLN A 411 15.06 -25.78 -5.99
N GLY A 412 15.99 -24.85 -5.86
CA GLY A 412 15.78 -23.45 -6.18
C GLY A 412 15.47 -23.21 -7.65
N LEU A 413 16.19 -23.87 -8.56
CA LEU A 413 15.92 -23.80 -10.01
C LEU A 413 14.57 -24.43 -10.37
N MET A 414 14.21 -25.57 -9.75
CA MET A 414 12.88 -26.16 -9.92
C MET A 414 11.77 -25.21 -9.48
N LEU A 415 11.94 -24.53 -8.36
CA LEU A 415 10.97 -23.53 -7.87
C LEU A 415 10.87 -22.32 -8.79
N TYR A 416 12.01 -21.82 -9.27
CA TYR A 416 12.05 -20.71 -10.22
C TYR A 416 11.30 -21.03 -11.51
N GLU A 417 11.47 -22.24 -12.08
CA GLU A 417 10.71 -22.68 -13.25
C GLU A 417 9.22 -22.88 -12.95
N ALA A 418 8.89 -23.44 -11.79
CA ALA A 418 7.51 -23.69 -11.39
C ALA A 418 6.72 -22.39 -11.20
N MET A 419 7.37 -21.32 -10.75
CA MET A 419 6.75 -20.01 -10.50
C MET A 419 5.94 -19.52 -11.70
N ASP A 420 6.52 -19.53 -12.90
CA ASP A 420 5.83 -19.17 -14.14
C ASP A 420 4.95 -20.32 -14.66
N ARG A 421 5.54 -21.52 -14.81
CA ARG A 421 4.87 -22.64 -15.52
C ARG A 421 3.69 -23.26 -14.78
N VAL A 422 3.72 -23.26 -13.45
CA VAL A 422 2.72 -23.92 -12.61
C VAL A 422 1.80 -22.90 -11.94
N TYR A 423 2.37 -21.79 -11.45
CA TYR A 423 1.62 -20.80 -10.69
C TYR A 423 1.26 -19.53 -11.48
N GLY A 424 1.77 -19.36 -12.71
CA GLY A 424 1.48 -18.20 -13.55
C GLY A 424 2.06 -16.89 -13.00
N ILE A 425 3.06 -16.96 -12.12
CA ILE A 425 3.69 -15.81 -11.48
C ILE A 425 4.90 -15.39 -12.32
N GLN A 426 4.83 -14.20 -12.91
CA GLN A 426 5.91 -13.68 -13.73
C GLN A 426 7.14 -13.29 -12.88
N PRO A 427 8.35 -13.78 -13.21
CA PRO A 427 9.56 -13.41 -12.49
C PRO A 427 9.81 -11.89 -12.50
N GLN A 428 10.00 -11.35 -11.30
CA GLN A 428 10.42 -9.97 -11.06
C GLN A 428 11.91 -9.90 -10.70
N MET A 429 12.48 -8.69 -10.73
CA MET A 429 13.91 -8.45 -10.52
C MET A 429 14.51 -9.09 -9.27
N GLN A 430 13.75 -9.11 -8.17
CA GLN A 430 14.15 -9.75 -6.92
C GLN A 430 14.29 -11.28 -7.04
N HIS A 431 13.48 -11.94 -7.87
CA HIS A 431 13.60 -13.38 -8.10
C HIS A 431 14.87 -13.71 -8.86
N TYR A 432 15.19 -12.93 -9.91
CA TYR A 432 16.45 -13.07 -10.64
C TYR A 432 17.65 -12.88 -9.70
N ALA A 433 17.60 -11.86 -8.83
CA ALA A 433 18.65 -11.61 -7.85
C ALA A 433 18.84 -12.79 -6.88
N CYS A 434 17.76 -13.45 -6.42
CA CYS A 434 17.87 -14.66 -5.59
C CYS A 434 18.52 -15.84 -6.33
N VAL A 435 18.24 -16.03 -7.62
CA VAL A 435 18.88 -17.10 -8.42
C VAL A 435 20.36 -16.82 -8.64
N VAL A 436 20.72 -15.57 -8.94
CA VAL A 436 22.12 -15.15 -9.05
C VAL A 436 22.86 -15.28 -7.71
N ASP A 437 22.24 -14.90 -6.59
CA ASP A 437 22.80 -15.11 -5.24
C ASP A 437 23.01 -16.60 -4.95
N MET A 438 22.09 -17.46 -5.40
CA MET A 438 22.17 -18.92 -5.22
C MET A 438 23.35 -19.54 -5.98
N TYR A 439 23.53 -19.21 -7.27
CA TYR A 439 24.73 -19.61 -8.01
C TYR A 439 25.99 -19.00 -7.40
N GLY A 440 25.91 -17.72 -7.04
CA GLY A 440 27.01 -16.95 -6.48
C GLY A 440 27.57 -17.56 -5.21
N ARG A 441 26.71 -17.93 -4.24
CA ARG A 441 27.13 -18.59 -2.98
C ARG A 441 27.70 -19.99 -3.19
N ALA A 442 27.30 -20.65 -4.27
CA ALA A 442 27.82 -21.96 -4.64
C ALA A 442 29.18 -21.90 -5.36
N GLY A 443 29.70 -20.69 -5.64
CA GLY A 443 30.91 -20.49 -6.43
C GLY A 443 30.73 -20.72 -7.93
N LEU A 444 29.50 -20.86 -8.41
CA LEU A 444 29.14 -21.10 -9.82
C LEU A 444 28.98 -19.76 -10.56
N LEU A 445 30.08 -18.99 -10.65
CA LEU A 445 30.04 -17.61 -11.16
C LEU A 445 29.77 -17.55 -12.68
N GLU A 446 30.28 -18.51 -13.45
CA GLU A 446 30.03 -18.59 -14.89
C GLU A 446 28.55 -18.86 -15.18
N GLU A 447 27.92 -19.75 -14.41
CA GLU A 447 26.49 -20.02 -14.50
C GLU A 447 25.65 -18.81 -14.07
N ALA A 448 26.10 -18.07 -13.06
CA ALA A 448 25.45 -16.82 -12.64
C ALA A 448 25.50 -15.78 -13.77
N GLU A 449 26.64 -15.62 -14.45
CA GLU A 449 26.77 -14.75 -15.62
C GLU A 449 25.88 -15.21 -16.78
N ALA A 450 25.91 -16.51 -17.10
CA ALA A 450 25.11 -17.10 -18.17
C ALA A 450 23.61 -16.88 -17.92
N PHE A 451 23.17 -17.02 -16.67
CA PHE A 451 21.80 -16.74 -16.26
C PHE A 451 21.43 -15.27 -16.50
N ILE A 452 22.27 -14.32 -16.09
CA ILE A 452 22.03 -12.88 -16.31
C ILE A 452 21.90 -12.57 -17.80
N ARG A 453 22.73 -13.18 -18.66
CA ARG A 453 22.66 -13.00 -20.11
C ARG A 453 21.38 -13.58 -20.73
N ALA A 454 20.82 -14.62 -20.12
CA ALA A 454 19.59 -15.27 -20.57
C ALA A 454 18.30 -14.61 -20.06
N MET A 455 18.39 -13.61 -19.17
CA MET A 455 17.22 -12.90 -18.65
C MET A 455 16.46 -12.18 -19.77
N PRO A 456 15.11 -12.17 -19.73
CA PRO A 456 14.28 -11.48 -20.74
C PRO A 456 14.28 -9.96 -20.58
N VAL A 457 14.85 -9.45 -19.47
CA VAL A 457 14.90 -8.04 -19.10
C VAL A 457 16.31 -7.65 -18.66
N GLU A 458 16.70 -6.38 -18.84
CA GLU A 458 18.01 -5.89 -18.42
C GLU A 458 18.15 -5.92 -16.89
N ALA A 459 19.24 -6.51 -16.40
CA ALA A 459 19.53 -6.63 -14.98
C ALA A 459 19.75 -5.28 -14.28
N ASP A 460 19.18 -5.13 -13.09
CA ASP A 460 19.29 -3.91 -12.27
C ASP A 460 20.40 -4.02 -11.21
N GLY A 461 20.51 -2.99 -10.36
CA GLY A 461 21.49 -2.95 -9.29
C GLY A 461 21.38 -4.06 -8.24
N SER A 462 20.24 -4.75 -8.11
CA SER A 462 20.06 -5.86 -7.17
C SER A 462 20.71 -7.14 -7.69
N VAL A 463 20.50 -7.47 -8.97
CA VAL A 463 21.10 -8.63 -9.63
C VAL A 463 22.61 -8.48 -9.75
N TRP A 464 23.08 -7.30 -10.22
CA TRP A 464 24.52 -7.02 -10.27
C TRP A 464 25.16 -6.98 -8.88
N GLY A 465 24.41 -6.52 -7.87
CA GLY A 465 24.86 -6.55 -6.48
C GLY A 465 25.07 -7.97 -5.94
N ALA A 466 24.16 -8.91 -6.28
CA ALA A 466 24.28 -10.31 -5.91
C ALA A 466 25.53 -10.96 -6.53
N LEU A 467 25.75 -10.79 -7.85
CA LEU A 467 26.94 -11.30 -8.53
C LEU A 467 28.22 -10.69 -7.94
N LEU A 468 28.25 -9.37 -7.72
CA LEU A 468 29.41 -8.69 -7.15
C LEU A 468 29.77 -9.20 -5.75
N ASN A 469 28.77 -9.48 -4.92
CA ASN A 469 28.99 -10.05 -3.60
C ASN A 469 29.61 -11.46 -3.71
N ALA A 470 29.14 -12.28 -4.65
CA ALA A 470 29.69 -13.60 -4.92
C ALA A 470 31.15 -13.54 -5.41
N CYS A 471 31.45 -12.69 -6.40
CA CYS A 471 32.80 -12.49 -6.91
C CYS A 471 33.76 -12.03 -5.80
N LYS A 472 33.30 -11.17 -4.88
CA LYS A 472 34.09 -10.77 -3.70
C LYS A 472 34.37 -11.94 -2.76
N VAL A 473 33.36 -12.79 -2.49
CA VAL A 473 33.50 -13.96 -1.60
C VAL A 473 34.44 -15.00 -2.19
N HIS A 474 34.39 -15.22 -3.51
CA HIS A 474 35.17 -16.23 -4.21
C HIS A 474 36.49 -15.71 -4.81
N GLY A 475 36.77 -14.40 -4.70
CA GLY A 475 38.02 -13.79 -5.19
C GLY A 475 38.13 -13.68 -6.71
N ASP A 476 37.01 -13.66 -7.44
CA ASP A 476 37.00 -13.56 -8.89
C ASP A 476 36.96 -12.11 -9.36
N GLU A 477 38.11 -11.62 -9.83
CA GLU A 477 38.26 -10.25 -10.31
C GLU A 477 37.86 -10.05 -11.78
N VAL A 478 37.71 -11.14 -12.55
CA VAL A 478 37.47 -11.09 -14.01
C VAL A 478 36.07 -10.52 -14.27
N MET A 479 35.11 -10.93 -13.44
CA MET A 479 33.70 -10.52 -13.52
C MET A 479 33.46 -9.04 -13.17
N PHE A 480 34.39 -8.33 -12.51
CA PHE A 480 34.20 -6.93 -12.12
C PHE A 480 34.03 -6.00 -13.32
N GLY A 481 34.72 -6.29 -14.43
CA GLY A 481 34.58 -5.53 -15.67
C GLY A 481 33.16 -5.61 -16.23
N LEU A 482 32.60 -6.82 -16.27
CA LEU A 482 31.22 -7.08 -16.68
C LEU A 482 30.22 -6.33 -15.79
N ILE A 483 30.35 -6.49 -14.47
CA ILE A 483 29.48 -5.83 -13.47
C ILE A 483 29.50 -4.31 -13.66
N ARG A 484 30.68 -3.71 -13.84
CA ARG A 484 30.79 -2.27 -14.10
C ARG A 484 30.03 -1.86 -15.35
N THR A 485 30.21 -2.57 -16.46
CA THR A 485 29.50 -2.25 -17.71
C THR A 485 27.98 -2.44 -17.60
N GLY A 486 27.54 -3.47 -16.86
CA GLY A 486 26.12 -3.71 -16.58
C GLY A 486 25.50 -2.62 -15.71
N LEU A 487 26.20 -2.19 -14.66
CA LEU A 487 25.74 -1.12 -13.77
C LEU A 487 25.64 0.24 -14.48
N VAL A 488 26.58 0.58 -15.36
CA VAL A 488 26.50 1.83 -16.15
C VAL A 488 25.29 1.84 -17.09
N ARG A 489 24.89 0.68 -17.62
CA ARG A 489 23.70 0.55 -18.47
C ARG A 489 22.39 0.57 -17.68
N SER A 490 22.41 0.13 -16.42
CA SER A 490 21.23 0.13 -15.56
C SER A 490 20.78 1.56 -15.24
N ARG A 491 19.52 1.88 -15.56
CA ARG A 491 18.90 3.18 -15.25
C ARG A 491 18.67 3.43 -13.75
N SER A 492 18.76 2.40 -12.92
CA SER A 492 18.54 2.47 -11.46
C SER A 492 19.64 1.72 -10.70
N VAL A 493 20.71 2.44 -10.35
CA VAL A 493 21.80 1.87 -9.56
C VAL A 493 21.71 2.34 -8.13
N SER A 494 21.72 1.39 -7.19
CA SER A 494 21.77 1.72 -5.77
C SER A 494 23.16 2.25 -5.38
N ILE A 495 23.21 3.28 -4.53
CA ILE A 495 24.44 3.83 -3.94
C ILE A 495 25.24 2.71 -3.24
N GLY A 496 24.52 1.78 -2.60
CA GLY A 496 25.11 0.62 -1.92
C GLY A 496 25.89 -0.27 -2.89
N THR A 497 25.34 -0.56 -4.07
CA THR A 497 25.98 -1.42 -5.08
C THR A 497 27.25 -0.77 -5.63
N LEU A 498 27.23 0.54 -5.92
CA LEU A 498 28.44 1.26 -6.38
C LEU A 498 29.50 1.36 -5.29
N ALA A 499 29.08 1.59 -4.03
CA ALA A 499 30.00 1.58 -2.89
C ALA A 499 30.64 0.19 -2.71
N LEU A 500 29.86 -0.89 -2.87
CA LEU A 500 30.35 -2.26 -2.82
C LEU A 500 31.37 -2.52 -3.92
N LEU A 501 31.12 -2.05 -5.15
CA LEU A 501 32.02 -2.21 -6.29
C LEU A 501 33.33 -1.45 -6.08
N SER A 502 33.25 -0.21 -5.60
CA SER A 502 34.43 0.59 -5.26
C SER A 502 35.27 -0.10 -4.18
N ASN A 503 34.64 -0.66 -3.16
CA ASN A 503 35.34 -1.41 -2.10
C ASN A 503 35.94 -2.71 -2.62
N ALA A 504 35.28 -3.40 -3.55
CA ALA A 504 35.80 -4.61 -4.18
C ALA A 504 37.07 -4.31 -4.99
N TYR A 505 37.06 -3.27 -5.83
CA TYR A 505 38.26 -2.83 -6.55
C TYR A 505 39.40 -2.42 -5.60
N ALA A 506 39.08 -1.72 -4.50
CA ALA A 506 40.08 -1.34 -3.52
C ALA A 506 40.69 -2.56 -2.79
N GLY A 507 39.87 -3.59 -2.50
CA GLY A 507 40.34 -4.85 -1.92
C GLY A 507 41.28 -5.64 -2.84
N CYS A 508 41.14 -5.48 -4.15
CA CYS A 508 42.02 -6.05 -5.17
C CYS A 508 43.18 -5.11 -5.58
N GLU A 509 43.49 -4.10 -4.75
CA GLU A 509 44.54 -3.09 -4.99
C GLU A 509 44.40 -2.26 -6.28
N LYS A 510 43.24 -2.31 -6.95
CA LYS A 510 42.89 -1.53 -8.15
C LYS A 510 42.36 -0.15 -7.76
N TRP A 511 43.20 0.64 -7.09
CA TRP A 511 42.86 1.96 -6.55
C TRP A 511 42.34 2.96 -7.59
N ASN A 512 42.85 2.88 -8.83
CA ASN A 512 42.43 3.73 -9.93
C ASN A 512 40.95 3.50 -10.31
N ASP A 513 40.53 2.24 -10.43
CA ASP A 513 39.14 1.89 -10.73
C ASP A 513 38.22 2.19 -9.54
N ALA A 514 38.67 1.93 -8.30
CA ALA A 514 37.94 2.26 -7.08
C ALA A 514 37.64 3.78 -6.99
N ASN A 515 38.61 4.62 -7.35
CA ASN A 515 38.48 6.08 -7.35
C ASN A 515 37.58 6.59 -8.49
N ARG A 516 37.61 5.94 -9.66
CA ARG A 516 36.66 6.24 -10.76
C ARG A 516 35.22 6.06 -10.31
N ILE A 517 34.88 4.91 -9.70
CA ILE A 517 33.53 4.65 -9.19
C ILE A 517 33.10 5.68 -8.14
N ARG A 518 34.00 6.09 -7.23
CA ARG A 518 33.69 7.13 -6.22
C ARG A 518 33.44 8.50 -6.84
N ASN A 519 34.15 8.84 -7.91
CA ASN A 519 33.93 10.08 -8.64
C ASN A 519 32.57 10.06 -9.36
N ASP A 520 32.21 8.94 -10.00
CA ASP A 520 30.90 8.77 -10.63
C ASP A 520 29.77 8.91 -9.61
N MET A 521 29.92 8.32 -8.42
CA MET A 521 28.97 8.49 -7.32
C MET A 521 28.83 9.95 -6.87
N ARG A 522 29.93 10.71 -6.78
CA ARG A 522 29.93 12.13 -6.40
C ARG A 522 29.26 13.00 -7.46
N LEU A 523 29.56 12.76 -8.73
CA LEU A 523 28.96 13.48 -9.86
C LEU A 523 27.45 13.23 -9.95
N ALA A 524 26.99 12.03 -9.60
CA ALA A 524 25.58 11.69 -9.50
C ALA A 524 24.88 12.24 -8.23
N GLY A 525 25.57 13.02 -7.38
CA GLY A 525 24.99 13.58 -6.15
C GLY A 525 24.69 12.55 -5.05
N LEU A 526 25.21 11.32 -5.18
CA LEU A 526 24.91 10.20 -4.29
C LEU A 526 25.79 10.27 -3.03
N LYS A 527 25.21 10.64 -1.87
CA LYS A 527 25.91 10.63 -0.58
C LYS A 527 25.77 9.29 0.13
N LYS A 528 26.90 8.72 0.57
CA LYS A 528 26.95 7.51 1.41
C LYS A 528 26.37 7.82 2.80
N MET A 529 25.29 7.14 3.20
CA MET A 529 24.92 7.06 4.62
C MET A 529 25.80 6.00 5.30
N ALA A 530 26.37 6.33 6.46
CA ALA A 530 27.14 5.36 7.23
C ALA A 530 26.18 4.28 7.76
N GLY A 531 26.45 3.01 7.43
CA GLY A 531 25.72 1.90 8.01
C GLY A 531 26.06 1.78 9.50
N SER A 532 25.06 1.78 10.36
CA SER A 532 25.20 1.53 11.79
C SER A 532 24.69 0.13 12.12
N SER A 533 25.52 -0.68 12.76
CA SER A 533 25.13 -1.97 13.37
C SER A 533 25.30 -1.85 14.89
N ARG A 534 24.28 -2.24 15.66
CA ARG A 534 24.29 -2.21 17.12
C ARG A 534 24.28 -3.63 17.67
N VAL A 535 25.16 -3.90 18.64
CA VAL A 535 25.21 -5.16 19.40
C VAL A 535 24.85 -4.83 20.84
N GLU A 536 23.80 -5.44 21.36
CA GLU A 536 23.36 -5.28 22.74
C GLU A 536 24.07 -6.33 23.60
N ILE A 537 25.01 -5.90 24.43
CA ILE A 537 25.68 -6.79 25.39
C ILE A 537 24.79 -6.87 26.63
N ARG A 538 24.19 -8.04 26.88
CA ARG A 538 23.47 -8.30 28.13
C ARG A 538 24.46 -8.13 29.30
N PRO A 539 24.13 -7.36 30.35
CA PRO A 539 24.92 -7.38 31.57
C PRO A 539 24.85 -8.79 32.15
N MET A 540 25.99 -9.47 32.31
CA MET A 540 26.04 -10.61 33.21
C MET A 540 25.81 -10.06 34.62
N ILE A 541 24.65 -10.36 35.19
CA ILE A 541 24.42 -10.23 36.61
C ILE A 541 25.33 -11.29 37.25
N ASN A 542 26.50 -10.89 37.72
CA ASN A 542 27.25 -11.68 38.68
C ASN A 542 26.42 -11.69 39.98
N ILE A 543 26.10 -12.90 40.42
CA ILE A 543 25.28 -13.24 41.59
C ILE A 543 25.84 -12.58 42.84
#